data_AF-A0A3R7ABM7-F1
#
_entry.id   AF-A0A3R7ABM7-F1
#
_cell.length_a   1.000
_cell.length_b   1.000
_cell.length_c   1.000
_cell.angle_alpha   90.00
_cell.angle_beta   90.00
_cell.angle_gamma   90.00
#
_symmetry.space_group_name_H-M   'P 1'
#
loop_
_entity.id
_entity.type
_entity.pdbx_description
1 polymer ?
#
loop_
_entity_poly.entity_id
_entity_poly.type
_entity_poly.pdbx_seq_one_letter_code
_entity_poly.pdbx_strand_id
1 'polypeptide(L)'
;METVASMLAHLTQADGLHILMLSEMVFTGYCFRDRDEVEPLAEETSTGPTFEWCQRHATRLHCLVACGYVEKASDGNLYNSMMVLSPDGTVVFNYRKVLRRLYVGID
;
A
#
# COMPACT_ATOMS: atom_id res chain seq x y z
N MET A 1 -10.41 -3.97 -1.95
CA MET A 1 -10.55 -2.54 -1.58
C MET A 1 -11.95 -2.22 -1.03
N GLU A 2 -13.03 -2.49 -1.78
CA GLU A 2 -14.42 -2.22 -1.36
C GLU A 2 -14.78 -2.72 0.05
N THR A 3 -14.43 -3.97 0.38
CA THR A 3 -14.70 -4.55 1.70
C THR A 3 -14.07 -3.73 2.83
N VAL A 4 -12.81 -3.31 2.67
CA VAL A 4 -12.10 -2.50 3.67
C VAL A 4 -12.70 -1.08 3.72
N ALA A 5 -13.06 -0.51 2.56
CA ALA A 5 -13.72 0.79 2.52
C ALA A 5 -15.06 0.77 3.27
N SER A 6 -15.86 -0.30 3.11
CA SER A 6 -17.13 -0.50 3.82
C SER A 6 -16.94 -0.61 5.34
N MET A 7 -15.91 -1.34 5.79
CA MET A 7 -15.57 -1.42 7.22
C MET A 7 -15.25 -0.05 7.84
N LEU A 8 -14.63 0.85 7.07
CA LEU A 8 -14.23 2.20 7.50
C LEU A 8 -15.29 3.27 7.21
N ALA A 9 -16.42 2.92 6.59
CA ALA A 9 -17.38 3.88 6.06
C ALA A 9 -18.05 4.73 7.16
N HIS A 10 -18.27 4.13 8.34
CA HIS A 10 -18.88 4.81 9.48
C HIS A 10 -17.92 5.75 10.22
N LEU A 11 -16.60 5.60 10.02
CA LEU A 11 -15.59 6.41 10.66
C LEU A 11 -15.46 7.77 9.97
N THR A 12 -15.20 8.79 10.77
CA THR A 12 -14.99 10.18 10.39
C THR A 12 -13.79 10.75 11.15
N GLN A 13 -13.38 11.98 10.81
CA GLN A 13 -12.34 12.67 11.56
C GLN A 13 -12.69 12.88 13.05
N ALA A 14 -13.99 13.01 13.38
CA ALA A 14 -14.44 13.23 14.75
C ALA A 14 -14.18 12.02 15.67
N ASP A 15 -14.00 10.83 15.11
CA ASP A 15 -13.71 9.61 15.86
C ASP A 15 -12.25 9.55 16.36
N GLY A 16 -11.40 10.51 15.96
CA GLY A 16 -10.05 10.67 16.52
C GLY A 16 -9.08 9.55 16.15
N LEU A 17 -9.23 8.94 14.98
CA LEU A 17 -8.28 7.96 14.46
C LEU A 17 -6.97 8.66 14.06
N HIS A 18 -5.85 8.26 14.68
CA HIS A 18 -4.54 8.86 14.37
C HIS A 18 -3.72 8.03 13.37
N ILE A 19 -3.88 6.71 13.39
CA ILE A 19 -3.14 5.76 12.54
C ILE A 19 -4.10 4.68 12.03
N LEU A 20 -4.11 4.47 10.71
CA LEU A 20 -4.72 3.32 10.05
C LEU A 20 -3.60 2.44 9.48
N MET A 21 -3.41 1.25 10.04
CA MET A 21 -2.41 0.28 9.58
C MET A 21 -3.10 -0.92 8.93
N LEU A 22 -2.74 -1.21 7.69
CA LEU A 22 -3.22 -2.35 6.92
C LEU A 22 -2.17 -3.46 6.88
N SER A 23 -2.65 -4.67 6.59
CA SER A 23 -1.80 -5.84 6.48
C SER A 23 -0.84 -5.76 5.28
N GLU A 24 0.14 -6.67 5.28
CA GLU A 24 1.00 -6.94 4.13
C GLU A 24 0.15 -7.32 2.91
N MET A 25 0.37 -6.63 1.77
CA MET A 25 -0.27 -6.90 0.48
C MET A 25 -1.80 -7.03 0.52
N VAL A 26 -2.43 -6.14 1.29
CA VAL A 26 -3.86 -6.19 1.65
C VAL A 26 -4.82 -6.30 0.46
N PHE A 27 -4.45 -5.79 -0.72
CA PHE A 27 -5.34 -5.79 -1.90
C PHE A 27 -4.91 -6.73 -3.03
N THR A 28 -3.70 -7.28 -2.97
CA THR A 28 -3.14 -8.13 -4.03
C THR A 28 -3.05 -9.60 -3.62
N GLY A 29 -3.21 -9.90 -2.33
CA GLY A 29 -2.90 -11.22 -1.79
C GLY A 29 -1.39 -11.42 -1.64
N TYR A 30 -0.98 -12.59 -1.16
CA TYR A 30 0.42 -12.82 -0.75
C TYR A 30 1.10 -14.00 -1.46
N CYS A 31 0.35 -15.06 -1.77
CA CYS A 31 0.90 -16.30 -2.29
C CYS A 31 0.92 -16.31 -3.82
N PHE A 32 1.93 -15.69 -4.42
CA PHE A 32 2.16 -15.69 -5.87
C PHE A 32 3.02 -16.88 -6.30
N ARG A 33 2.72 -17.48 -7.46
CA ARG A 33 3.47 -18.63 -8.00
C ARG A 33 4.77 -18.21 -8.68
N ASP A 34 4.73 -17.11 -9.40
CA ASP A 34 5.84 -16.59 -10.19
C ASP A 34 5.76 -15.05 -10.34
N ARG A 35 6.73 -14.48 -11.06
CA ARG A 35 6.80 -13.04 -11.32
C ARG A 35 5.64 -12.56 -12.19
N ASP A 36 5.24 -13.34 -13.19
CA ASP A 36 4.20 -12.95 -14.15
C ASP A 36 2.83 -12.81 -13.47
N GLU A 37 2.58 -13.56 -12.40
CA GLU A 37 1.37 -13.42 -11.58
C GLU A 37 1.34 -12.13 -10.75
N VAL A 38 2.48 -11.66 -10.25
CA VAL A 38 2.56 -10.50 -9.34
C VAL A 38 2.85 -9.18 -10.05
N GLU A 39 3.56 -9.20 -11.17
CA GLU A 39 3.96 -7.99 -11.90
C GLU A 39 2.78 -7.10 -12.34
N PRO A 40 1.64 -7.63 -12.82
CA PRO A 40 0.47 -6.83 -13.15
C PRO A 40 -0.20 -6.16 -11.95
N LEU A 41 0.10 -6.63 -10.73
CA LEU A 41 -0.44 -6.10 -9.46
C LEU A 41 0.48 -5.05 -8.83
N ALA A 42 1.67 -4.84 -9.39
CA ALA A 42 2.66 -3.94 -8.86
C ALA A 42 2.36 -2.48 -9.21
N GLU A 43 2.54 -1.60 -8.23
CA GLU A 43 2.28 -0.16 -8.35
C GLU A 43 3.55 0.63 -8.04
N GLU A 44 3.72 1.80 -8.64
CA GLU A 44 4.75 2.75 -8.15
C GLU A 44 4.23 3.41 -6.86
N THR A 45 5.12 3.84 -5.96
CA THR A 45 4.74 4.29 -4.60
C THR A 45 3.68 5.40 -4.54
N SER A 46 3.61 6.27 -5.55
CA SER A 46 2.72 7.44 -5.57
C SER A 46 1.71 7.42 -6.71
N THR A 47 1.48 6.25 -7.31
CA THR A 47 0.50 6.06 -8.38
C THR A 47 -0.24 4.75 -8.18
N GLY A 48 -1.37 4.59 -8.87
CA GLY A 48 -2.12 3.35 -8.84
C GLY A 48 -3.23 3.29 -7.77
N PRO A 49 -4.08 2.26 -7.87
CA PRO A 49 -5.31 2.16 -7.09
C PRO A 49 -5.08 2.01 -5.58
N THR A 50 -4.00 1.37 -5.12
CA THR A 50 -3.68 1.26 -3.70
C THR A 50 -3.26 2.60 -3.14
N PHE A 51 -2.42 3.35 -3.85
CA PHE A 51 -2.05 4.71 -3.45
C PHE A 51 -3.27 5.64 -3.40
N GLU A 52 -4.11 5.66 -4.43
CA GLU A 52 -5.32 6.49 -4.49
C GLU A 52 -6.29 6.16 -3.36
N TRP A 53 -6.45 4.88 -3.03
CA TRP A 53 -7.25 4.43 -1.90
C TRP A 53 -6.67 4.97 -0.59
N CYS A 54 -5.35 4.81 -0.36
CA CYS A 54 -4.71 5.29 0.85
C CYS A 54 -4.80 6.81 0.99
N GLN A 55 -4.56 7.56 -0.10
CA GLN A 55 -4.61 9.02 -0.11
C GLN A 55 -6.01 9.52 0.26
N ARG A 56 -7.06 8.92 -0.33
CA ARG A 56 -8.45 9.25 -0.03
C ARG A 56 -8.80 9.00 1.44
N HIS A 57 -8.34 7.89 2.00
CA HIS A 57 -8.63 7.54 3.40
C HIS A 57 -7.81 8.35 4.40
N ALA A 58 -6.54 8.65 4.10
CA ALA A 58 -5.68 9.49 4.91
C ALA A 58 -6.25 10.90 5.06
N THR A 59 -6.67 11.50 3.93
CA THR A 59 -7.28 12.84 3.89
C THR A 59 -8.66 12.87 4.54
N ARG A 60 -9.55 11.93 4.20
CA ARG A 60 -10.92 11.87 4.73
C ARG A 60 -10.97 11.68 6.24
N LEU A 61 -10.09 10.84 6.79
CA LEU A 61 -10.04 10.53 8.22
C LEU A 61 -9.03 11.40 8.98
N HIS A 62 -8.25 12.22 8.26
CA HIS A 62 -7.15 13.02 8.78
C HIS A 62 -6.19 12.22 9.67
N CYS A 63 -5.71 11.08 9.14
CA CYS A 63 -4.87 10.13 9.87
C CYS A 63 -3.69 9.65 9.02
N LEU A 64 -2.66 9.14 9.68
CA LEU A 64 -1.55 8.48 8.99
C LEU A 64 -2.00 7.10 8.51
N VAL A 65 -1.77 6.78 7.24
CA VAL A 65 -2.13 5.48 6.65
C VAL A 65 -0.87 4.72 6.28
N ALA A 66 -0.70 3.51 6.82
CA ALA A 66 0.37 2.58 6.47
C ALA A 66 -0.23 1.37 5.74
N CYS A 67 0.21 1.12 4.50
CA CYS A 67 -0.39 0.11 3.64
C CYS A 67 0.66 -0.77 2.96
N GLY A 68 0.57 -2.08 3.15
CA GLY A 68 1.41 -3.06 2.47
C GLY A 68 0.94 -3.30 1.04
N TYR A 69 1.86 -3.26 0.08
CA TYR A 69 1.59 -3.39 -1.35
C TYR A 69 2.78 -3.98 -2.11
N VAL A 70 2.57 -4.32 -3.38
CA VAL A 70 3.63 -4.72 -4.30
C VAL A 70 4.19 -3.46 -4.97
N GLU A 71 5.42 -3.09 -4.66
CA GLU A 71 6.09 -1.95 -5.27
C GLU A 71 6.77 -2.36 -6.58
N LYS A 72 6.48 -1.62 -7.65
CA LYS A 72 7.32 -1.55 -8.85
C LYS A 72 8.29 -0.38 -8.70
N ALA A 73 9.55 -0.68 -8.46
CA ALA A 73 10.58 0.34 -8.32
C ALA A 73 11.13 0.80 -9.68
N SER A 74 11.78 1.96 -9.70
CA SER A 74 12.39 2.54 -10.91
C SER A 74 13.52 1.69 -11.52
N ASP A 75 14.10 0.76 -10.75
CA ASP A 75 15.09 -0.22 -11.21
C ASP A 75 14.44 -1.43 -11.90
N GLY A 76 13.11 -1.46 -12.04
CA GLY A 76 12.36 -2.55 -12.65
C GLY A 76 12.18 -3.78 -11.73
N ASN A 77 12.66 -3.72 -10.48
CA ASN A 77 12.47 -4.79 -9.51
C ASN A 77 11.15 -4.64 -8.76
N LEU A 78 10.65 -5.78 -8.28
CA LEU A 78 9.43 -5.86 -7.49
C LEU A 78 9.78 -6.05 -6.01
N TYR A 79 9.21 -5.21 -5.16
CA TYR A 79 9.46 -5.22 -3.72
C TYR A 79 8.17 -5.44 -2.94
N ASN A 80 8.31 -6.14 -1.82
CA ASN A 80 7.29 -6.15 -0.79
C ASN A 80 7.48 -4.89 0.04
N SER A 81 6.54 -3.96 -0.07
CA SER A 81 6.73 -2.62 0.46
C SER A 81 5.54 -2.18 1.28
N MET A 82 5.79 -1.18 2.11
CA MET A 82 4.78 -0.47 2.89
C MET A 82 4.92 1.01 2.61
N MET A 83 3.92 1.57 1.92
CA MET A 83 3.79 3.02 1.77
C MET A 83 3.17 3.61 3.04
N VAL A 84 3.64 4.79 3.43
CA VAL A 84 3.12 5.55 4.57
C VAL A 84 2.71 6.93 4.09
N LEU A 85 1.44 7.26 4.25
CA LEU A 85 0.86 8.55 3.88
C LEU A 85 0.54 9.36 5.13
N SER A 86 0.82 10.66 5.10
CA SER A 86 0.41 11.62 6.11
C SER A 86 -1.08 12.00 5.98
N PRO A 87 -1.67 12.65 7.01
CA PRO A 87 -3.07 13.11 6.98
C PRO A 87 -3.46 14.06 5.84
N ASP A 88 -2.49 14.66 5.16
CA ASP A 88 -2.69 15.50 3.97
C ASP A 88 -2.72 14.69 2.66
N GLY A 89 -2.47 13.38 2.72
CA GLY A 89 -2.44 12.49 1.56
C GLY A 89 -1.10 12.42 0.85
N THR A 90 -0.02 12.94 1.45
CA THR A 90 1.35 12.89 0.92
C THR A 90 2.07 11.61 1.35
N VAL A 91 2.83 10.96 0.47
CA VAL A 91 3.73 9.87 0.88
C VAL A 91 4.89 10.44 1.69
N VAL A 92 5.00 10.03 2.94
CA VAL A 92 6.09 10.46 3.85
C VAL A 92 7.17 9.40 4.03
N PHE A 93 6.85 8.14 3.74
CA PHE A 93 7.82 7.05 3.80
C PHE A 93 7.41 5.89 2.89
N ASN A 94 8.40 5.15 2.39
CA ASN A 94 8.18 3.87 1.73
C ASN A 94 9.22 2.87 2.24
N TYR A 95 8.77 1.87 2.99
CA TYR A 95 9.63 0.83 3.54
C TYR A 95 9.62 -0.39 2.63
N ARG A 96 10.80 -0.95 2.32
CA ARG A 96 10.95 -2.22 1.61
C ARG A 96 11.34 -3.31 2.61
N LYS A 97 10.66 -4.45 2.57
CA LYS A 97 10.98 -5.62 3.39
C LYS A 97 12.43 -6.05 3.14
N VAL A 98 13.23 -6.14 4.21
CA VAL A 98 14.67 -6.42 4.13
C VAL A 98 15.00 -7.90 3.99
N LEU A 99 14.11 -8.79 4.45
CA LEU A 99 14.27 -10.24 4.39
C LEU A 99 13.29 -10.81 3.35
N ARG A 100 13.85 -11.36 2.26
CA ARG A 100 13.18 -11.83 1.03
C ARG A 100 12.65 -10.68 0.15
N ARG A 101 13.37 -10.41 -0.95
CA ARG A 101 12.78 -9.73 -2.12
C ARG A 101 11.69 -10.62 -2.72
N LEU A 102 10.59 -10.02 -3.20
CA LEU A 102 9.49 -10.77 -3.84
C LEU A 102 10.01 -11.59 -5.01
N TYR A 103 10.69 -10.91 -5.94
CA TYR A 103 11.41 -11.54 -7.04
C TYR A 103 12.63 -10.67 -7.35
N VAL A 104 13.78 -11.31 -7.52
CA VAL A 104 14.98 -10.67 -8.05
C VAL A 104 14.99 -10.95 -9.54
N GLY A 105 15.01 -9.91 -10.38
CA GLY A 105 15.42 -10.11 -11.77
C GLY A 105 16.82 -10.71 -11.77
N ILE A 106 16.96 -11.91 -12.33
CA ILE A 106 18.26 -12.48 -12.68
C ILE A 106 18.87 -11.55 -13.73
N ASP A 107 20.17 -11.26 -13.59
CA ASP A 107 21.00 -10.66 -14.65
C ASP A 107 20.80 -11.35 -16.01
#